data_AF-A0A9E5AWH6-F1
#
_entry.id   AF-A0A9E5AWH6-F1
#
_cell.length_a   1.000
_cell.length_b   1.000
_cell.length_c   1.000
_cell.angle_alpha   90.00
_cell.angle_beta   90.00
_cell.angle_gamma   90.00
#
_symmetry.space_group_name_H-M   'P 1'
#
loop_
_entity.id
_entity.type
_entity.pdbx_description
1 polymer ?
#
loop_
_entity_poly.entity_id
_entity_poly.type
_entity_poly.pdbx_seq_one_letter_code
_entity_poly.pdbx_strand_id
1 'polypeptide(L)'
;MPKNNTDSQHLNIADGSLTYTFPTIRFAFSEAQIADLVQASRMRGATTDMISGVASLTRATSGDLSFLGNPRSRLDVAKSQASVILVSPDYVGNPQTGQCYLEVSSPSVGLAEVRARIEYLLWPRPKAGAHRLGGDWRERCDPGKRHDWLWMRD
;
A
#
# COMPACT_ATOMS: atom_id res chain seq x y z
N MET A 1 -40.22 -7.26 -1.27
CA MET A 1 -38.87 -7.45 -0.70
C MET A 1 -37.89 -7.55 -1.86
N PRO A 2 -36.92 -6.61 -1.97
CA PRO A 2 -36.10 -6.46 -3.17
C PRO A 2 -35.11 -7.62 -3.31
N LYS A 3 -34.92 -8.05 -4.56
CA LYS A 3 -34.06 -9.15 -4.98
C LYS A 3 -32.61 -8.70 -4.99
N ASN A 4 -31.75 -9.52 -4.39
CA ASN A 4 -30.33 -9.31 -4.25
C ASN A 4 -29.69 -9.30 -5.66
N ASN A 5 -29.14 -8.16 -6.06
CA ASN A 5 -28.54 -7.99 -7.37
C ASN A 5 -27.21 -8.74 -7.43
N THR A 6 -27.22 -9.86 -8.14
CA THR A 6 -26.03 -10.62 -8.51
C THR A 6 -25.24 -9.76 -9.50
N ASP A 7 -24.11 -9.21 -9.06
CA ASP A 7 -23.11 -8.58 -9.95
C ASP A 7 -22.54 -9.64 -10.89
N SER A 8 -23.28 -9.86 -11.97
CA SER A 8 -22.82 -10.55 -13.17
C SER A 8 -21.72 -9.70 -13.79
N GLN A 9 -20.49 -10.20 -13.71
CA GLN A 9 -19.35 -9.73 -14.50
C GLN A 9 -19.79 -9.69 -15.97
N HIS A 10 -20.07 -8.49 -16.49
CA HIS A 10 -20.57 -8.33 -17.85
C HIS A 10 -19.38 -8.37 -18.82
N LEU A 11 -19.21 -9.50 -19.50
CA LEU A 11 -18.31 -9.63 -20.63
C LEU A 11 -18.96 -8.93 -21.84
N ASN A 12 -18.58 -7.68 -22.11
CA ASN A 12 -19.01 -7.01 -23.33
C ASN A 12 -18.12 -7.47 -24.49
N ILE A 13 -18.63 -8.38 -25.31
CA ILE A 13 -18.01 -8.75 -26.58
C ILE A 13 -18.44 -7.72 -27.63
N ALA A 14 -17.67 -6.64 -27.74
CA ALA A 14 -17.69 -5.80 -28.93
C ALA A 14 -16.28 -5.83 -29.53
N ASP A 15 -16.18 -6.38 -30.74
CA ASP A 15 -15.00 -6.26 -31.62
C ASP A 15 -13.76 -7.15 -31.36
N GLY A 16 -13.92 -8.37 -30.84
CA GLY A 16 -12.86 -9.39 -30.90
C GLY A 16 -11.56 -9.07 -30.12
N SER A 17 -11.53 -7.98 -29.35
CA SER A 17 -10.47 -7.65 -28.42
C SER A 17 -10.99 -7.82 -26.99
N LEU A 18 -10.38 -8.73 -26.23
CA LEU A 18 -10.66 -8.89 -24.80
C LEU A 18 -10.15 -7.64 -24.06
N THR A 19 -11.00 -6.62 -23.94
CA THR A 19 -10.71 -5.46 -23.10
C THR A 19 -10.97 -5.83 -21.64
N TYR A 20 -9.96 -6.37 -20.98
CA TYR A 20 -10.00 -6.56 -19.54
C TYR A 20 -9.88 -5.20 -18.87
N THR A 21 -11.00 -4.68 -18.37
CA THR A 21 -10.99 -3.47 -17.54
C THR A 21 -10.60 -3.88 -16.12
N PHE A 22 -9.35 -3.66 -15.74
CA PHE A 22 -8.93 -3.81 -14.34
C PHE A 22 -9.76 -2.83 -13.49
N PRO A 23 -10.44 -3.28 -12.42
CA PRO A 23 -11.09 -2.35 -11.51
C PRO A 23 -10.01 -1.42 -10.96
N THR A 24 -10.25 -0.13 -11.14
CA THR A 24 -9.35 0.91 -10.68
C THR A 24 -9.53 1.04 -9.17
N ILE A 25 -8.71 0.33 -8.40
CA ILE A 25 -8.78 0.42 -6.94
C ILE A 25 -8.08 1.72 -6.49
N ARG A 26 -8.75 2.48 -5.64
CA ARG A 26 -8.31 3.78 -5.12
C ARG A 26 -8.48 3.78 -3.61
N PHE A 27 -7.61 4.52 -2.93
CA PHE A 27 -7.77 4.85 -1.52
C PHE A 27 -7.70 6.36 -1.34
N ALA A 28 -8.29 6.85 -0.27
CA ALA A 28 -8.24 8.25 0.12
C ALA A 28 -8.32 8.35 1.64
N PHE A 29 -7.38 9.05 2.25
CA PHE A 29 -7.34 9.30 3.69
C PHE A 29 -7.26 10.80 3.98
N SER A 30 -7.90 11.24 5.06
CA SER A 30 -7.64 12.56 5.65
C SER A 30 -6.36 12.54 6.48
N GLU A 31 -5.83 13.72 6.76
CA GLU A 31 -4.68 13.93 7.64
C GLU A 31 -4.94 13.40 9.06
N ALA A 32 -6.16 13.53 9.57
CA ALA A 32 -6.56 12.99 10.87
C ALA A 32 -6.57 11.45 10.88
N GLN A 33 -7.10 10.82 9.83
CA GLN A 33 -7.08 9.34 9.71
C GLN A 33 -5.66 8.80 9.65
N ILE A 34 -4.76 9.51 8.96
CA ILE A 34 -3.34 9.11 8.91
C ILE A 34 -2.71 9.30 10.29
N ALA A 35 -2.97 10.42 10.97
CA ALA A 35 -2.46 10.67 12.32
C ALA A 35 -2.86 9.56 13.30
N ASP A 36 -4.11 9.10 13.24
CA ASP A 36 -4.60 7.97 14.03
C ASP A 36 -3.91 6.66 13.64
N LEU A 37 -3.76 6.37 12.34
CA LEU A 37 -3.11 5.14 11.87
C LEU A 37 -1.64 5.05 12.32
N VAL A 38 -0.91 6.16 12.27
CA VAL A 38 0.51 6.19 12.63
C VAL A 38 0.74 6.47 14.12
N GLN A 39 -0.34 6.67 14.89
CA GLN A 39 -0.28 7.07 16.31
C GLN A 39 0.61 8.29 16.51
N ALA A 40 0.35 9.35 15.72
CA ALA A 40 1.15 10.56 15.75
C ALA A 40 1.06 11.21 17.15
N SER A 41 2.22 11.48 17.76
CA SER A 41 2.30 12.16 19.05
C SER A 41 1.87 13.61 18.95
N ARG A 42 2.06 14.22 17.78
CA ARG A 42 1.71 15.62 17.52
C ARG A 42 1.46 15.85 16.04
N MET A 43 0.52 16.73 15.76
CA MET A 43 0.25 17.27 14.42
C MET A 43 0.69 18.74 14.37
N ARG A 44 1.42 19.12 13.33
CA ARG A 44 1.78 20.51 13.04
C ARG A 44 1.27 20.88 11.65
N GLY A 45 0.64 22.04 11.53
CA GLY A 45 0.00 22.46 10.27
C GLY A 45 -1.28 21.69 10.00
N ALA A 46 -1.86 21.93 8.81
CA ALA A 46 -3.09 21.31 8.37
C ALA A 46 -3.13 21.28 6.84
N THR A 47 -3.80 20.28 6.31
CA THR A 47 -4.13 20.18 4.88
C THR A 47 -5.60 19.81 4.76
N THR A 48 -6.25 20.24 3.69
CA THR A 48 -7.60 19.79 3.33
C THR A 48 -7.56 18.75 2.21
N ASP A 49 -6.36 18.45 1.70
CA ASP A 49 -6.19 17.51 0.59
C ASP A 49 -6.40 16.08 1.08
N MET A 50 -7.15 15.31 0.31
CA MET A 50 -7.26 13.87 0.53
C MET A 50 -6.00 13.18 0.04
N ILE A 51 -5.43 12.36 0.92
CA ILE A 51 -4.21 11.62 0.64
C ILE A 51 -4.55 10.34 -0.10
N SER A 52 -4.11 10.26 -1.36
CA SER A 52 -4.41 9.16 -2.29
C SER A 52 -3.17 8.50 -2.86
N GLY A 53 -1.98 8.97 -2.49
CA GLY A 53 -0.70 8.43 -2.92
C GLY A 53 0.34 8.38 -1.80
N VAL A 54 1.40 7.62 -2.06
CA VAL A 54 2.57 7.50 -1.18
C VAL A 54 3.82 7.64 -2.04
N ALA A 55 4.66 8.63 -1.74
CA ALA A 55 5.82 8.97 -2.57
C ALA A 55 7.03 9.40 -1.72
N SER A 56 8.23 9.31 -2.31
CA SER A 56 9.46 9.81 -1.68
C SER A 56 9.49 11.33 -1.64
N LEU A 57 10.17 11.93 -0.67
CA LEU A 57 10.21 13.39 -0.45
C LEU A 57 10.49 14.21 -1.73
N THR A 58 11.37 13.71 -2.60
CA THR A 58 11.78 14.37 -3.86
C THR A 58 10.80 14.23 -5.02
N ARG A 59 9.84 13.30 -4.95
CA ARG A 59 8.83 13.05 -5.99
C ARG A 59 7.40 13.29 -5.54
N ALA A 60 7.21 13.47 -4.24
CA ALA A 60 5.89 13.65 -3.66
C ALA A 60 5.27 14.97 -4.11
N THR A 61 4.00 14.89 -4.44
CA THR A 61 3.14 15.99 -4.87
C THR A 61 2.00 16.21 -3.88
N SER A 62 1.18 17.24 -4.10
CA SER A 62 -0.02 17.45 -3.27
C SER A 62 -0.95 16.22 -3.39
N GLY A 63 -1.49 15.78 -2.26
CA GLY A 63 -2.26 14.54 -2.14
C GLY A 63 -1.41 13.29 -1.85
N ASP A 64 -0.08 13.41 -1.76
CA ASP A 64 0.81 12.32 -1.36
C ASP A 64 1.22 12.38 0.11
N LEU A 65 1.43 11.19 0.69
CA LEU A 65 2.14 11.00 1.95
C LEU A 65 3.62 10.71 1.70
N SER A 66 4.48 11.37 2.47
CA SER A 66 5.92 11.09 2.51
C SER A 66 6.45 10.95 3.94
N PHE A 67 7.71 10.56 4.08
CA PHE A 67 8.34 10.33 5.39
C PHE A 67 9.83 10.67 5.40
N LEU A 68 10.31 11.12 6.56
CA LEU A 68 11.73 11.33 6.83
C LEU A 68 12.36 10.04 7.39
N GLY A 69 12.81 9.14 6.52
CA GLY A 69 13.46 7.88 6.92
C GLY A 69 14.95 7.99 7.26
N ASN A 70 15.65 9.02 6.75
CA ASN A 70 17.08 9.20 6.92
C ASN A 70 17.39 10.61 7.43
N PRO A 71 18.24 10.79 8.47
CA PRO A 71 18.69 12.10 8.92
C PRO A 71 19.27 13.01 7.81
N ARG A 72 19.86 12.44 6.74
CA ARG A 72 20.47 13.22 5.65
C ARG A 72 19.46 13.92 4.75
N SER A 73 18.21 13.44 4.68
CA SER A 73 17.16 14.01 3.80
C SER A 73 16.32 15.09 4.49
N ARG A 74 16.82 15.69 5.58
CA ARG A 74 16.14 16.82 6.27
C ARG A 74 15.94 18.04 5.37
N LEU A 75 16.88 18.29 4.46
CA LEU A 75 16.78 19.37 3.48
C LEU A 75 15.71 19.10 2.42
N ASP A 76 15.43 17.83 2.12
CA ASP A 76 14.42 17.44 1.14
C ASP A 76 13.01 17.62 1.69
N VAL A 77 12.83 17.56 3.02
CA VAL A 77 11.53 17.84 3.66
C VAL A 77 11.08 19.26 3.36
N ALA A 78 11.98 20.25 3.45
CA ALA A 78 11.65 21.65 3.17
C ALA A 78 11.34 21.92 1.68
N LYS A 79 11.76 21.02 0.78
CA LYS A 79 11.53 21.12 -0.67
C LYS A 79 10.38 20.23 -1.15
N SER A 80 9.86 19.36 -0.29
CA SER A 80 8.84 18.38 -0.66
C SER A 80 7.48 19.06 -0.83
N GLN A 81 6.71 18.63 -1.84
CA GLN A 81 5.35 19.10 -2.08
C GLN A 81 4.29 18.13 -1.53
N ALA A 82 4.69 17.15 -0.73
CA ALA A 82 3.76 16.23 -0.07
C ALA A 82 2.76 16.99 0.82
N SER A 83 1.49 16.61 0.81
CA SER A 83 0.49 17.22 1.70
C SER A 83 0.65 16.72 3.15
N VAL A 84 1.13 15.50 3.36
CA VAL A 84 1.42 14.94 4.69
C VAL A 84 2.85 14.39 4.74
N ILE A 85 3.61 14.77 5.77
CA ILE A 85 4.98 14.28 5.99
C ILE A 85 5.13 13.71 7.40
N LEU A 86 5.56 12.45 7.48
CA LEU A 86 5.94 11.82 8.75
C LEU A 86 7.36 12.26 9.14
N VAL A 87 7.50 12.85 10.32
CA VAL A 87 8.78 13.35 10.84
C VAL A 87 9.06 12.81 12.24
N SER A 88 10.33 12.68 12.59
CA SER A 88 10.72 12.39 13.98
C SER A 88 10.47 13.61 14.88
N PRO A 89 10.30 13.43 16.20
CA PRO A 89 10.09 14.53 17.14
C PRO A 89 11.26 15.53 17.16
N ASP A 90 12.48 15.06 16.89
CA ASP A 90 13.69 15.89 16.84
C ASP A 90 13.80 16.76 15.57
N TYR A 91 12.81 16.67 14.65
CA TYR A 91 12.83 17.44 13.42
C TYR A 91 12.41 18.89 13.66
N VAL A 92 13.39 19.78 13.55
CA VAL A 92 13.22 21.24 13.58
C VAL A 92 12.87 21.74 12.18
N GLY A 93 11.62 22.17 12.00
CA GLY A 93 11.09 22.71 10.76
C GLY A 93 9.58 22.92 10.86
N ASN A 94 9.05 23.81 10.05
CA ASN A 94 7.61 24.08 10.01
C ASN A 94 7.03 23.59 8.67
N PRO A 95 5.79 23.07 8.68
CA PRO A 95 5.07 22.76 7.46
C PRO A 95 4.80 24.03 6.65
N GLN A 96 4.78 23.90 5.33
CA GLN A 96 4.31 24.97 4.45
C GLN A 96 2.77 25.05 4.47
N THR A 97 2.20 26.11 3.90
CA THR A 97 0.75 26.25 3.78
C THR A 97 0.16 25.07 3.02
N GLY A 98 -0.86 24.42 3.58
CA GLY A 98 -1.50 23.24 3.00
C GLY A 98 -0.75 21.93 3.25
N GLN A 99 0.28 21.94 4.09
CA GLN A 99 0.99 20.74 4.53
C GLN A 99 0.73 20.43 6.01
N CYS A 100 0.77 19.15 6.35
CA CYS A 100 0.70 18.66 7.71
C CYS A 100 1.93 17.79 8.03
N TYR A 101 2.61 18.10 9.13
CA TYR A 101 3.68 17.28 9.68
C TYR A 101 3.13 16.46 10.84
N LEU A 102 3.32 15.14 10.75
CA LEU A 102 2.94 14.20 11.80
C LEU A 102 4.21 13.74 12.51
N GLU A 103 4.34 14.09 13.78
CA GLU A 103 5.45 13.66 14.61
C GLU A 103 5.20 12.23 15.09
N VAL A 104 6.11 11.33 14.71
CA VAL A 104 6.03 9.90 15.04
C VAL A 104 7.38 9.42 15.56
N SER A 105 7.36 8.53 16.55
CA SER A 105 8.57 7.95 17.16
C SER A 105 9.45 7.25 16.12
N SER A 106 8.84 6.52 15.20
CA SER A 106 9.50 5.84 14.09
C SER A 106 8.77 6.08 12.77
N PRO A 107 9.25 7.03 11.94
CA PRO A 107 8.64 7.32 10.64
C PRO A 107 8.54 6.11 9.71
N SER A 108 9.52 5.21 9.75
CA SER A 108 9.53 3.98 8.96
C SER A 108 8.44 3.00 9.37
N VAL A 109 8.17 2.88 10.67
CA VAL A 109 7.06 2.05 11.19
C VAL A 109 5.72 2.68 10.84
N GLY A 110 5.55 3.99 11.04
CA GLY A 110 4.32 4.68 10.64
C GLY A 110 4.00 4.52 9.15
N LEU A 111 5.02 4.58 8.29
CA LEU A 111 4.84 4.30 6.86
C LEU A 111 4.39 2.85 6.60
N ALA A 112 4.94 1.87 7.32
CA ALA A 112 4.58 0.47 7.16
C ALA A 112 3.11 0.22 7.54
N GLU A 113 2.62 0.85 8.61
CA GLU A 113 1.20 0.78 9.02
C GLU A 113 0.27 1.34 7.95
N VAL A 114 0.61 2.52 7.39
CA VAL A 114 -0.17 3.11 6.28
C VAL A 114 -0.17 2.20 5.06
N ARG A 115 0.99 1.63 4.70
CA ARG A 115 1.09 0.68 3.57
C ARG A 115 0.26 -0.57 3.81
N ALA A 116 0.37 -1.19 4.98
CA ALA A 116 -0.42 -2.36 5.36
C ALA A 116 -1.92 -2.04 5.30
N ARG A 117 -2.32 -0.85 5.73
CA ARG A 117 -3.72 -0.40 5.63
C ARG A 117 -4.18 -0.23 4.19
N ILE A 118 -3.36 0.37 3.34
CA ILE A 118 -3.61 0.50 1.90
C ILE A 118 -3.74 -0.89 1.27
N GLU A 119 -2.77 -1.77 1.49
CA GLU A 119 -2.77 -3.15 0.99
C GLU A 119 -4.03 -3.91 1.40
N TYR A 120 -4.46 -3.77 2.65
CA TYR A 120 -5.72 -4.35 3.14
C TYR A 120 -6.96 -3.83 2.41
N LEU A 121 -7.00 -2.53 2.06
CA LEU A 121 -8.09 -1.95 1.28
C LEU A 121 -8.04 -2.34 -0.19
N LEU A 122 -6.82 -2.44 -0.73
CA LEU A 122 -6.60 -2.74 -2.14
C LEU A 122 -6.78 -4.23 -2.46
N TRP A 123 -6.59 -5.13 -1.49
CA TRP A 123 -6.75 -6.56 -1.76
C TRP A 123 -8.22 -6.98 -1.61
N PRO A 124 -8.93 -7.31 -2.70
CA PRO A 124 -10.23 -7.95 -2.57
C PRO A 124 -10.02 -9.29 -1.87
N ARG A 125 -10.66 -9.52 -0.72
CA ARG A 125 -10.60 -10.84 -0.08
C ARG A 125 -11.10 -11.85 -1.11
N PRO A 126 -10.27 -12.81 -1.57
CA PRO A 126 -10.76 -13.84 -2.46
C PRO A 126 -11.93 -14.52 -1.74
N LYS A 127 -13.08 -14.68 -2.43
CA LYS A 127 -14.21 -15.43 -1.89
C LYS A 127 -13.66 -16.76 -1.36
N ALA A 128 -13.87 -17.05 -0.08
CA ALA A 128 -13.55 -18.34 0.50
C ALA A 128 -14.26 -19.42 -0.36
N GLY A 129 -13.50 -20.16 -1.16
CA GLY A 129 -14.06 -21.12 -2.12
C GLY A 129 -13.32 -21.31 -3.44
N ALA A 130 -12.30 -20.51 -3.79
CA ALA A 130 -11.50 -20.75 -5.00
C ALA A 130 -10.27 -21.64 -4.74
N HIS A 131 -10.49 -22.83 -4.15
CA HIS A 131 -9.50 -23.91 -4.12
C HIS A 131 -10.14 -25.17 -4.70
N ARG A 132 -10.41 -25.17 -6.00
CA ARG A 132 -10.75 -26.40 -6.73
C ARG A 132 -10.03 -26.43 -8.07
N LEU A 133 -8.71 -26.57 -8.02
CA LEU A 133 -7.87 -27.27 -8.99
C LEU A 133 -6.65 -27.70 -8.16
N GLY A 134 -6.58 -28.91 -7.60
CA GLY A 134 -6.73 -30.19 -8.29
C GLY A 134 -5.33 -30.71 -8.62
N GLY A 135 -4.57 -31.10 -7.58
CA GLY A 135 -3.24 -31.68 -7.70
C GLY A 135 -2.77 -32.07 -6.31
N ASP A 136 -3.00 -33.33 -5.94
CA ASP A 136 -2.55 -33.91 -4.68
C ASP A 136 -1.01 -33.93 -4.65
N TRP A 137 -0.40 -33.13 -3.76
CA TRP A 137 1.06 -33.05 -3.61
C TRP A 137 1.66 -34.27 -2.90
N ARG A 138 0.84 -35.20 -2.37
CA ARG A 138 1.31 -36.33 -1.56
C ARG A 138 1.79 -37.56 -2.35
N GLU A 139 1.58 -37.63 -3.66
CA GLU A 139 1.98 -38.80 -4.46
C GLU A 139 3.42 -38.75 -5.02
N ARG A 140 4.20 -37.70 -4.74
CA ARG A 140 5.58 -37.57 -5.29
C ARG A 140 6.68 -38.18 -4.42
N CYS A 141 6.35 -38.80 -3.29
CA CYS A 141 7.30 -39.50 -2.43
C CYS A 141 7.05 -41.01 -2.47
N ASP A 142 7.36 -41.65 -3.59
CA ASP A 142 7.56 -43.10 -3.65
C ASP A 142 9.03 -43.41 -3.27
N PRO A 143 9.31 -44.04 -2.12
CA PRO A 143 10.67 -44.42 -1.73
C PRO A 143 11.26 -45.56 -2.58
N GLY A 144 10.52 -46.10 -3.56
CA GLY A 144 10.89 -47.26 -4.37
C GLY A 144 11.65 -47.00 -5.69
N LYS A 145 11.82 -45.76 -6.15
CA LYS A 145 12.55 -45.47 -7.41
C LYS A 145 13.78 -44.60 -7.20
N ARG A 146 14.83 -45.22 -6.67
CA ARG A 146 16.20 -44.72 -6.77
C ARG A 146 16.71 -44.91 -8.21
N HIS A 147 16.34 -44.00 -9.11
CA HIS A 147 17.12 -43.79 -10.32
C HIS A 147 18.08 -42.63 -10.06
N ASP A 148 19.33 -43.02 -9.82
CA ASP A 148 20.56 -42.39 -10.24
C ASP A 148 20.50 -40.89 -10.58
N TRP A 149 20.81 -40.06 -9.58
CA TRP A 149 21.26 -38.69 -9.79
C TRP A 149 22.77 -38.62 -9.56
N LEU A 150 23.54 -39.29 -10.41
CA LEU A 150 24.94 -38.98 -10.61
C LEU A 150 25.04 -37.64 -11.34
N TRP A 151 25.03 -36.50 -10.64
CA TRP A 151 25.67 -35.23 -11.03
C TRP A 151 25.59 -34.22 -9.87
N MET A 152 26.64 -34.13 -9.05
CA MET A 152 27.39 -32.89 -8.73
C MET A 152 28.33 -33.10 -7.53
N ARG A 153 29.62 -33.34 -7.84
CA ARG A 153 30.88 -32.92 -7.15
C ARG A 153 31.04 -33.29 -5.66
N ASP A 154 32.11 -33.94 -5.23
CA ASP A 154 33.54 -33.81 -5.55
C ASP A 154 34.22 -35.19 -5.56
#